data_AF-A0A357WTH6-F1
#
_entry.id   AF-A0A357WTH6-F1
#
_cell.length_a   1.000
_cell.length_b   1.000
_cell.length_c   1.000
_cell.angle_alpha   90.00
_cell.angle_beta   90.00
_cell.angle_gamma   90.00
#
_symmetry.space_group_name_H-M   'P 1'
#
loop_
_entity.id
_entity.type
_entity.pdbx_description
1 polymer ?
#
loop_
_entity_poly.entity_id
_entity_poly.type
_entity_poly.pdbx_seq_one_letter_code
_entity_poly.pdbx_strand_id
1 'polypeptide(L)'
;GREGSGDFLNWLESTDFFTAPASTRYHSCHEGGLCEHSLNVYHRLTALATEPINLATNETIAICGLLHDVCKANFYKATTRNVKNEQTGQWEKQPYYSIEEKFPFGHGEKSVFLIERFMTLTPEEAVAIRFHMGEFEKERSTSDAYSKYPLAVMLH
;
A
#
# COMPACT_ATOMS: atom_id res chain seq x y z
N GLY A 1 -8.61 17.93 8.13
CA GLY A 1 -7.64 16.81 8.14
C GLY A 1 -6.50 17.18 9.05
N ARG A 2 -5.77 16.17 9.52
CA ARG A 2 -4.56 16.31 10.34
C ARG A 2 -3.54 17.27 9.75
N GLU A 3 -2.77 17.92 10.62
CA GLU A 3 -1.67 18.80 10.22
C GLU A 3 -0.70 18.08 9.26
N GLY A 4 -0.27 18.79 8.21
CA GLY A 4 0.61 18.26 7.17
C GLY A 4 -0.04 17.36 6.11
N SER A 5 -1.32 17.01 6.26
CA SER A 5 -2.05 16.21 5.25
C SER A 5 -2.13 16.87 3.87
N GLY A 6 -2.20 18.19 3.80
CA GLY A 6 -2.18 18.94 2.52
C GLY A 6 -0.85 18.82 1.79
N ASP A 7 0.27 18.97 2.51
CA ASP A 7 1.61 18.83 1.93
C ASP A 7 1.89 17.38 1.53
N PHE A 8 1.39 16.41 2.30
CA PHE A 8 1.45 15.01 1.94
C PHE A 8 0.68 14.70 0.64
N LEU A 9 -0.52 15.28 0.47
CA LEU A 9 -1.29 15.13 -0.77
C LEU A 9 -0.54 15.74 -1.96
N ASN A 10 0.02 16.94 -1.81
CA ASN A 10 0.85 17.57 -2.85
C ASN A 10 2.06 16.69 -3.22
N TRP A 11 2.68 16.03 -2.23
CA TRP A 11 3.76 15.09 -2.48
C TRP A 11 3.26 13.85 -3.24
N LEU A 12 2.14 13.25 -2.83
CA LEU A 12 1.54 12.10 -3.54
C LEU A 12 1.22 12.44 -5.01
N GLU A 13 0.65 13.61 -5.27
CA GLU A 13 0.35 14.10 -6.63
C GLU A 13 1.61 14.32 -7.48
N SER A 14 2.75 14.57 -6.85
CA SER A 14 4.06 14.66 -7.53
C SER A 14 4.68 13.29 -7.86
N THR A 15 4.08 12.20 -7.37
CA THR A 15 4.51 10.82 -7.63
C THR A 15 3.62 10.12 -8.66
N ASP A 16 3.95 8.89 -9.02
CA ASP A 16 3.11 8.05 -9.87
C ASP A 16 1.95 7.37 -9.12
N PHE A 17 1.73 7.59 -7.82
CA PHE A 17 0.80 6.82 -6.97
C PHE A 17 -0.60 6.62 -7.59
N PHE A 18 -1.15 7.65 -8.24
CA PHE A 18 -2.48 7.61 -8.86
C PHE A 18 -2.53 6.89 -10.22
N THR A 19 -1.38 6.60 -10.81
CA THR A 19 -1.22 5.95 -12.12
C THR A 19 -0.48 4.62 -12.02
N ALA A 20 0.23 4.37 -10.92
CA ALA A 20 1.00 3.16 -10.71
C ALA A 20 0.09 1.93 -10.60
N PRO A 21 0.57 0.75 -11.04
CA PRO A 21 -0.10 -0.50 -10.74
C PRO A 21 0.06 -0.86 -9.26
N ALA A 22 -0.81 -1.71 -8.73
CA ALA A 22 -0.67 -2.24 -7.36
C ALA A 22 0.30 -3.43 -7.28
N SER A 23 0.58 -4.09 -8.42
CA SER A 23 1.42 -5.28 -8.52
C SER A 23 2.01 -5.47 -9.92
N THR A 24 3.01 -6.35 -10.06
CA THR A 24 3.65 -6.67 -11.36
C THR A 24 3.06 -7.88 -12.07
N ARG A 25 2.26 -8.69 -11.38
CA ARG A 25 1.79 -10.01 -11.85
C ARG A 25 0.41 -10.41 -11.32
N TYR A 26 -0.08 -9.75 -10.27
CA TYR A 26 -1.30 -10.14 -9.57
C TYR A 26 -2.44 -9.16 -9.87
N HIS A 27 -3.45 -9.09 -9.00
CA HIS A 27 -4.57 -8.15 -9.11
C HIS A 27 -4.09 -6.70 -9.22
N SER A 28 -4.89 -5.89 -9.93
CA SER A 28 -4.65 -4.46 -10.18
C SER A 28 -3.28 -4.15 -10.82
N CYS A 29 -2.81 -5.05 -11.69
CA CYS A 29 -1.64 -4.87 -12.54
C CYS A 29 -1.98 -4.03 -13.80
N HIS A 30 -2.58 -2.86 -13.60
CA HIS A 30 -2.90 -1.89 -14.65
C HIS A 30 -2.67 -0.47 -14.14
N GLU A 31 -2.68 0.50 -15.05
CA GLU A 31 -2.56 1.92 -14.68
C GLU A 31 -3.67 2.31 -13.69
N GLY A 32 -3.30 3.01 -12.62
CA GLY A 32 -4.19 3.45 -11.53
C GLY A 32 -4.58 2.36 -10.53
N GLY A 33 -4.07 1.12 -10.70
CA GLY A 33 -4.41 0.00 -9.84
C GLY A 33 -4.01 0.21 -8.37
N LEU A 34 -2.96 0.99 -8.08
CA LEU A 34 -2.52 1.28 -6.71
C LEU A 34 -3.56 2.12 -5.95
N CYS A 35 -4.04 3.22 -6.54
CA CYS A 35 -5.07 4.05 -5.93
C CYS A 35 -6.39 3.27 -5.75
N GLU A 36 -6.78 2.48 -6.76
CA GLU A 36 -7.95 1.60 -6.66
C GLU A 36 -7.83 0.61 -5.50
N HIS A 37 -6.65 -0.01 -5.35
CA HIS A 37 -6.37 -0.92 -4.24
C HIS A 37 -6.54 -0.22 -2.88
N SER A 38 -5.93 0.97 -2.72
CA SER A 38 -6.08 1.77 -1.51
C SER A 38 -7.53 2.13 -1.18
N LEU A 39 -8.34 2.48 -2.18
CA LEU A 39 -9.77 2.75 -2.00
C LEU A 39 -10.54 1.49 -1.56
N ASN A 40 -10.26 0.34 -2.18
CA ASN A 40 -10.89 -0.93 -1.81
C ASN A 40 -10.58 -1.32 -0.36
N VAL A 41 -9.32 -1.16 0.08
CA VAL A 41 -8.91 -1.41 1.46
C VAL A 41 -9.59 -0.42 2.42
N TYR A 42 -9.66 0.86 2.07
CA TYR A 42 -10.38 1.86 2.86
C TYR A 42 -11.86 1.51 3.05
N HIS A 43 -12.56 1.12 1.99
CA HIS A 43 -13.97 0.71 2.08
C HIS A 43 -14.17 -0.54 2.92
N ARG A 44 -13.31 -1.56 2.75
CA ARG A 44 -13.32 -2.76 3.59
C ARG A 44 -13.08 -2.42 5.06
N LEU A 45 -12.07 -1.62 5.35
CA LEU A 45 -11.72 -1.22 6.71
C LEU A 45 -12.85 -0.41 7.37
N THR A 46 -13.48 0.49 6.61
CA THR A 46 -14.65 1.24 7.08
C THR A 46 -15.79 0.30 7.48
N ALA A 47 -16.10 -0.69 6.65
CA ALA A 47 -17.17 -1.67 6.93
C ALA A 47 -16.87 -2.52 8.17
N LEU A 48 -15.60 -2.90 8.39
CA LEU A 48 -15.16 -3.66 9.56
C LEU A 48 -15.19 -2.81 10.84
N ALA A 49 -14.88 -1.52 10.75
CA ALA A 49 -14.84 -0.62 11.91
C ALA A 49 -16.24 -0.17 12.40
N THR A 50 -17.28 -0.32 11.56
CA THR A 50 -18.65 0.09 11.91
C THR A 50 -19.45 -0.94 12.75
N GLU A 51 -19.02 -2.21 12.86
CA GLU A 51 -19.79 -3.27 13.52
C GLU A 51 -18.88 -4.32 14.18
N PRO A 52 -19.00 -4.68 15.47
CA PRO A 52 -19.51 -3.94 16.64
C PRO A 52 -18.41 -3.17 17.40
N ILE A 53 -17.20 -3.07 16.84
CA ILE A 53 -16.02 -2.58 17.54
C ILE A 53 -15.66 -1.19 16.99
N ASN A 54 -16.23 -0.14 17.60
CA ASN A 54 -15.96 1.26 17.28
C ASN A 54 -14.52 1.64 17.75
N LEU A 55 -13.51 1.02 17.14
CA LEU A 55 -12.11 1.04 17.58
C LEU A 55 -11.31 2.20 16.98
N ALA A 56 -11.78 2.80 15.89
CA ALA A 56 -11.03 3.77 15.13
C ALA A 56 -11.91 4.95 14.69
N THR A 57 -11.32 6.14 14.68
CA THR A 57 -11.97 7.32 14.11
C THR A 57 -12.01 7.22 12.58
N ASN A 58 -12.93 7.95 11.94
CA ASN A 58 -12.96 8.06 10.48
C ASN A 58 -11.62 8.55 9.89
N GLU A 59 -10.91 9.41 10.62
CA GLU A 59 -9.58 9.88 10.20
C GLU A 59 -8.55 8.74 10.24
N THR A 60 -8.51 7.95 11.32
CA THR A 60 -7.62 6.77 11.43
C THR A 60 -7.91 5.74 10.33
N ILE A 61 -9.18 5.46 10.04
CA ILE A 61 -9.58 4.56 8.96
C ILE A 61 -9.11 5.09 7.60
N ALA A 62 -9.25 6.40 7.36
CA ALA A 62 -8.78 7.03 6.13
C ALA A 62 -7.26 6.96 6.01
N ILE A 63 -6.51 7.27 7.07
CA ILE A 63 -5.05 7.23 7.09
C ILE A 63 -4.55 5.81 6.83
N CYS A 64 -5.00 4.83 7.61
CA CYS A 64 -4.56 3.45 7.43
C CYS A 64 -5.03 2.86 6.10
N GLY A 65 -6.31 3.00 5.77
CA GLY A 65 -6.88 2.40 4.57
C GLY A 65 -6.30 2.97 3.28
N LEU A 66 -6.22 4.29 3.16
CA LEU A 66 -5.77 4.93 1.93
C LEU A 66 -4.24 4.95 1.80
N LEU A 67 -3.51 5.06 2.91
CA LEU A 67 -2.08 5.35 2.89
C LEU A 67 -1.18 4.14 3.24
N HIS A 68 -1.75 2.96 3.53
CA HIS A 68 -0.93 1.79 3.91
C HIS A 68 0.15 1.43 2.87
N ASP A 69 -0.14 1.62 1.59
CA ASP A 69 0.71 1.16 0.48
C ASP A 69 1.46 2.28 -0.25
N VAL A 70 1.60 3.46 0.37
CA VAL A 70 2.33 4.60 -0.23
C VAL A 70 3.82 4.30 -0.45
N CYS A 71 4.35 3.24 0.16
CA CYS A 71 5.66 2.68 -0.15
C CYS A 71 5.86 2.36 -1.64
N LYS A 72 4.77 2.11 -2.38
CA LYS A 72 4.80 1.80 -3.82
C LYS A 72 4.82 3.03 -4.73
N ALA A 73 4.76 4.25 -4.18
CA ALA A 73 4.99 5.45 -4.97
C ALA A 73 6.42 5.42 -5.58
N ASN A 74 6.48 5.59 -6.90
CA ASN A 74 7.65 5.48 -7.77
C ASN A 74 8.40 4.14 -7.66
N PHE A 75 7.68 3.06 -7.35
CA PHE A 75 8.26 1.73 -7.15
C PHE A 75 8.28 0.88 -8.43
N TYR A 76 7.28 1.06 -9.29
CA TYR A 76 7.12 0.30 -10.52
C TYR A 76 7.59 1.08 -11.74
N LYS A 77 8.02 0.34 -12.75
CA LYS A 77 8.42 0.90 -14.04
C LYS A 77 7.79 0.11 -15.17
N ALA A 78 7.05 0.82 -16.01
CA ALA A 78 6.57 0.26 -17.26
C ALA A 78 7.76 -0.11 -18.16
N THR A 79 7.77 -1.36 -18.62
CA THR A 79 8.80 -1.94 -19.48
C THR A 79 8.17 -2.98 -20.40
N THR A 80 8.99 -3.70 -21.16
CA THR A 80 8.55 -4.82 -21.99
C THR A 80 9.34 -6.07 -21.66
N ARG A 81 8.68 -7.24 -21.74
CA ARG A 81 9.35 -8.54 -21.67
C ARG A 81 9.04 -9.36 -22.92
N ASN A 82 9.96 -10.24 -23.30
CA ASN A 82 9.71 -11.20 -24.36
C ASN A 82 8.95 -12.41 -23.78
N VAL A 83 7.82 -12.74 -24.36
CA VAL A 83 7.02 -13.93 -24.03
C VAL A 83 6.96 -14.80 -25.27
N LYS A 84 7.13 -16.11 -25.10
CA LYS A 84 6.99 -17.06 -26.21
C LYS A 84 5.50 -17.33 -26.42
N ASN A 85 5.01 -17.05 -27.61
CA ASN A 85 3.65 -17.38 -28.02
C ASN A 85 3.57 -18.91 -28.23
N GLU A 86 2.74 -19.60 -27.45
CA GLU A 86 2.61 -21.06 -27.51
C GLU A 86 1.98 -21.56 -28.81
N GLN A 87 1.18 -20.72 -29.48
CA GLN A 87 0.48 -21.08 -30.72
C GLN A 87 1.38 -20.92 -31.96
N THR A 88 2.19 -19.86 -32.00
CA THR A 88 3.06 -19.54 -33.15
C THR A 88 4.51 -19.97 -32.95
N GLY A 89 4.91 -20.26 -31.71
CA GLY A 89 6.29 -20.57 -31.31
C GLY A 89 7.24 -19.37 -31.32
N GLN A 90 6.76 -18.17 -31.69
CA GLN A 90 7.57 -16.96 -31.84
C GLN A 90 7.68 -16.19 -30.52
N TRP A 91 8.75 -15.41 -30.38
CA TRP A 91 8.93 -14.49 -29.25
C TRP A 91 8.31 -13.14 -29.56
N GLU A 92 7.39 -12.69 -28.71
CA GLU A 92 6.68 -11.43 -28.84
C GLU A 92 6.97 -10.52 -27.63
N LYS A 93 7.09 -9.21 -27.87
CA LYS A 93 7.22 -8.22 -26.79
C LYS A 93 5.86 -7.91 -26.22
N GLN A 94 5.72 -8.02 -24.89
CA GLN A 94 4.51 -7.65 -24.16
C GLN A 94 4.83 -6.59 -23.09
N PRO A 95 3.91 -5.64 -22.83
CA PRO A 95 4.00 -4.74 -21.69
C PRO A 95 4.17 -5.50 -20.37
N TYR A 96 4.98 -4.94 -19.47
CA TYR A 96 5.28 -5.52 -18.17
C TYR A 96 5.66 -4.41 -17.18
N TYR A 97 5.37 -4.60 -15.90
CA TYR A 97 5.86 -3.72 -14.85
C TYR A 97 7.03 -4.38 -14.13
N SER A 98 8.20 -3.75 -14.14
CA SER A 98 9.35 -4.14 -13.32
C SER A 98 9.39 -3.35 -12.01
N ILE A 99 10.04 -3.91 -10.99
CA ILE A 99 10.32 -3.21 -9.73
C ILE A 99 11.64 -2.45 -9.87
N GLU A 100 11.64 -1.17 -9.51
CA GLU A 100 12.83 -0.31 -9.44
C GLU A 100 12.88 0.38 -8.07
N GLU A 101 13.00 -0.41 -7.00
CA GLU A 101 13.15 0.13 -5.64
C GLU A 101 14.53 0.77 -5.45
N LYS A 102 14.54 2.05 -5.11
CA LYS A 102 15.75 2.85 -4.90
C LYS A 102 16.09 3.01 -3.41
N PHE A 103 15.15 2.69 -2.53
CA PHE A 103 15.22 2.90 -1.10
C PHE A 103 15.08 1.56 -0.36
N PRO A 104 16.13 1.07 0.34
CA PRO A 104 16.17 -0.28 0.90
C PRO A 104 15.41 -0.37 2.24
N PHE A 105 14.11 -0.14 2.21
CA PHE A 105 13.20 -0.31 3.35
C PHE A 105 12.23 -1.47 3.09
N GLY A 106 11.72 -2.07 4.15
CA GLY A 106 10.52 -2.92 4.05
C GLY A 106 9.32 -2.07 3.63
N HIS A 107 8.30 -2.70 3.05
CA HIS A 107 7.15 -1.99 2.49
C HIS A 107 6.40 -1.24 3.60
N GLY A 108 6.09 -1.92 4.70
CA GLY A 108 5.44 -1.30 5.85
C GLY A 108 6.25 -0.15 6.46
N GLU A 109 7.55 -0.37 6.72
CA GLU A 109 8.42 0.67 7.27
C GLU A 109 8.53 1.88 6.35
N LYS A 110 8.60 1.65 5.04
CA LYS A 110 8.69 2.74 4.06
C LYS A 110 7.41 3.58 4.05
N SER A 111 6.23 2.97 4.13
CA SER A 111 4.97 3.71 4.21
C SER A 111 4.92 4.59 5.47
N VAL A 112 5.23 4.03 6.65
CA VAL A 112 5.29 4.80 7.91
C VAL A 112 6.30 5.94 7.80
N PHE A 113 7.52 5.65 7.32
CA PHE A 113 8.57 6.64 7.15
C PHE A 113 8.17 7.79 6.23
N LEU A 114 7.52 7.51 5.11
CA LEU A 114 7.09 8.53 4.17
C LEU A 114 6.00 9.43 4.75
N ILE A 115 5.02 8.85 5.45
CA ILE A 115 3.90 9.61 6.03
C ILE A 115 4.39 10.52 7.17
N GLU A 116 5.22 10.00 8.08
CA GLU A 116 5.75 10.72 9.25
C GLU A 116 6.60 11.94 8.90
N ARG A 117 7.08 12.07 7.66
CA ARG A 117 7.77 13.29 7.19
C ARG A 117 6.85 14.50 7.02
N PHE A 118 5.55 14.27 6.94
CA PHE A 118 4.55 15.31 6.73
C PHE A 118 3.54 15.33 7.86
N MET A 119 3.13 14.16 8.35
CA MET A 119 2.01 14.01 9.28
C MET A 119 2.35 12.98 10.35
N THR A 120 2.19 13.35 11.62
CA THR A 120 2.42 12.42 12.74
C THR A 120 1.34 11.34 12.78
N LEU A 121 1.76 10.08 12.85
CA LEU A 121 0.89 8.94 13.08
C LEU A 121 0.76 8.66 14.57
N THR A 122 -0.40 8.16 14.97
CA THR A 122 -0.53 7.53 16.28
C THR A 122 0.19 6.19 16.29
N PRO A 123 0.58 5.66 17.47
CA PRO A 123 1.19 4.33 17.55
C PRO A 123 0.33 3.23 16.91
N GLU A 124 -1.00 3.29 17.06
CA GLU A 124 -1.93 2.34 16.44
C GLU A 124 -1.86 2.40 14.90
N GLU A 125 -1.91 3.61 14.33
CA GLU A 125 -1.82 3.80 12.87
C GLU A 125 -0.47 3.34 12.31
N ALA A 126 0.62 3.71 12.99
CA ALA A 126 1.97 3.32 12.57
C ALA A 126 2.17 1.81 12.60
N VAL A 127 1.67 1.12 13.64
CA VAL A 127 1.74 -0.35 13.72
C VAL A 127 0.85 -0.99 12.68
N ALA A 128 -0.39 -0.51 12.50
CA ALA A 128 -1.28 -1.04 11.48
C ALA A 128 -0.66 -0.93 10.08
N ILE A 129 -0.18 0.26 9.69
CA ILE A 129 0.46 0.49 8.39
C ILE A 129 1.73 -0.34 8.24
N ARG A 130 2.55 -0.46 9.30
CA ARG A 130 3.77 -1.27 9.22
C ARG A 130 3.46 -2.74 8.93
N PHE A 131 2.48 -3.32 9.61
CA PHE A 131 2.17 -4.74 9.49
C PHE A 131 1.05 -5.05 8.49
N HIS A 132 0.72 -4.12 7.58
CA HIS A 132 -0.40 -4.28 6.65
C HIS A 132 -0.24 -5.46 5.67
N MET A 133 0.99 -5.94 5.43
CA MET A 133 1.23 -7.13 4.59
C MET A 133 1.20 -8.45 5.40
N GLY A 134 0.97 -8.41 6.71
CA GLY A 134 0.91 -9.58 7.57
C GLY A 134 2.07 -10.57 7.40
N GLU A 135 1.75 -11.86 7.25
CA GLU A 135 2.74 -12.94 7.17
C GLU A 135 3.60 -12.91 5.89
N PHE A 136 3.29 -12.05 4.93
CA PHE A 136 4.13 -11.85 3.75
C PHE A 136 5.44 -11.12 4.09
N GLU A 137 5.50 -10.41 5.22
CA GLU A 137 6.76 -10.00 5.84
C GLU A 137 7.29 -11.15 6.70
N LYS A 138 8.53 -11.60 6.44
CA LYS A 138 9.16 -12.73 7.15
C LYS A 138 9.54 -12.43 8.61
N GLU A 139 8.94 -11.43 9.23
CA GLU A 139 9.28 -10.97 10.57
C GLU A 139 8.50 -11.72 11.66
N ARG A 140 9.18 -12.03 12.77
CA ARG A 140 8.59 -12.75 13.91
C ARG A 140 7.62 -11.91 14.75
N SER A 141 7.56 -10.61 14.50
CA SER A 141 6.85 -9.60 15.32
C SER A 141 5.37 -9.43 14.97
N THR A 142 4.89 -10.00 13.86
CA THR A 142 3.50 -9.81 13.37
C THR A 142 2.45 -10.31 14.36
N SER A 143 2.69 -11.46 15.02
CA SER A 143 1.77 -12.00 16.03
C SER A 143 1.62 -11.07 17.25
N ASP A 144 2.74 -10.52 17.73
CA ASP A 144 2.74 -9.59 18.86
C ASP A 144 2.02 -8.28 18.51
N ALA A 145 2.20 -7.77 17.29
CA ALA A 145 1.50 -6.59 16.80
C ALA A 145 -0.02 -6.83 16.78
N TYR A 146 -0.46 -7.95 16.20
CA TYR A 146 -1.87 -8.29 16.09
C TYR A 146 -2.55 -8.55 17.44
N SER A 147 -1.80 -9.04 18.42
CA SER A 147 -2.32 -9.22 19.79
C SER A 147 -2.58 -7.90 20.53
N LYS A 148 -1.87 -6.83 20.18
CA LYS A 148 -1.88 -5.54 20.89
C LYS A 148 -2.64 -4.45 20.16
N TYR A 149 -2.69 -4.53 18.82
CA TYR A 149 -3.20 -3.49 17.93
C TYR A 149 -4.27 -4.09 17.03
N PRO A 150 -5.55 -4.09 17.45
CA PRO A 150 -6.65 -4.65 16.68
C PRO A 150 -6.77 -4.05 15.27
N LEU A 151 -6.37 -2.79 15.07
CA LEU A 151 -6.41 -2.15 13.75
C LEU A 151 -5.48 -2.84 12.75
N ALA A 152 -4.34 -3.35 13.20
CA ALA A 152 -3.42 -4.12 12.37
C ALA A 152 -4.06 -5.43 11.87
N VAL A 153 -4.90 -6.06 12.70
CA VAL A 153 -5.68 -7.24 12.31
C VAL A 153 -6.75 -6.90 11.28
N MET A 154 -7.32 -5.70 11.35
CA MET A 154 -8.37 -5.30 10.40
C MET A 154 -7.82 -4.83 9.06
N LEU A 155 -6.59 -4.30 9.04
CA LEU A 155 -5.97 -3.70 7.85
C LEU A 155 -5.31 -4.72 6.91
N HIS A 156 -4.72 -5.80 7.44
CA HIS A 156 -4.07 -6.83 6.60
C HIS A 156 -5.06 -7.62 5.72
#